data_AF-A0A399SN17-F1
#
_entry.id   AF-A0A399SN17-F1
#
_cell.length_a   1.000
_cell.length_b   1.000
_cell.length_c   1.000
_cell.angle_alpha   90.00
_cell.angle_beta   90.00
_cell.angle_gamma   90.00
#
_symmetry.space_group_name_H-M   'P 1'
#
loop_
_entity.id
_entity.type
_entity.pdbx_description
1 polymer ?
#
loop_
_entity_poly.entity_id
_entity_poly.type
_entity_poly.pdbx_seq_one_letter_code
_entity_poly.pdbx_strand_id
1 'polypeptide(L)'
;MTVVGGGRIGRLRAVLLVGMGHDVELVDPELDPRAESLPVHRDVASAPDGPAIWIVATPTAAHLRTIRDIVAREPSAAVLVEKPICSPEDLPALRALLAEHPSLVLEVASQYHDSIAIRALGHEARIRPSHALSVSFVKDRRPDEARGRFTDRVAGVLGYEWPHIYAIARSLGVTGDDLRDTSPSRSSLDVLAPDGHLVEARYATTCASGRAVMLHSRITGASGLVPADGWGGDGCDPANHRVVQLDDGRERITLWLSPSYASATTFPRGRTALLVHEGPGGDRVRTIPDDPLRISMRDSLLRLVTRRPRRIDIDLDMIEHTDLLLELGTPAARQRGRSHALA
;
A
#
# COMPACT_ATOMS: atom_id res chain seq x y z
N MET A 1 10.74 7.64 20.78
CA MET A 1 10.41 6.75 19.63
C MET A 1 11.55 6.84 18.65
N THR A 2 11.92 5.72 18.03
CA THR A 2 13.14 5.65 17.21
C THR A 2 12.78 5.32 15.77
N VAL A 3 13.11 6.20 14.83
CA VAL A 3 12.86 6.00 13.40
C VAL A 3 14.15 5.53 12.72
N VAL A 4 14.14 4.32 12.17
CA VAL A 4 15.27 3.76 11.41
C VAL A 4 15.08 4.02 9.92
N GLY A 5 16.01 4.77 9.32
CA GLY A 5 15.94 5.27 7.96
C GLY A 5 15.51 6.74 7.90
N GLY A 6 16.44 7.63 7.60
CA GLY A 6 16.34 9.09 7.52
C GLY A 6 15.94 9.63 6.14
N GLY A 7 15.49 8.76 5.24
CA GLY A 7 14.95 9.15 3.93
C GLY A 7 13.66 9.97 4.04
N ARG A 8 13.05 10.27 2.88
CA ARG A 8 11.82 11.10 2.83
C ARG A 8 10.69 10.57 3.71
N ILE A 9 10.44 9.26 3.69
CA ILE A 9 9.36 8.65 4.46
C ILE A 9 9.67 8.63 5.96
N GLY A 10 10.91 8.32 6.36
CA GLY A 10 11.33 8.39 7.76
C GLY A 10 11.24 9.79 8.35
N ARG A 11 11.73 10.81 7.63
CA ARG A 11 11.56 12.22 8.05
C ARG A 11 10.08 12.62 8.14
N LEU A 12 9.24 12.17 7.21
CA LEU A 12 7.79 12.40 7.27
C LEU A 12 7.18 11.76 8.53
N ARG A 13 7.56 10.52 8.86
CA ARG A 13 7.12 9.84 10.10
C ARG A 13 7.59 10.60 11.33
N ALA A 14 8.85 11.03 11.36
CA ALA A 14 9.40 11.80 12.47
C ALA A 14 8.64 13.10 12.69
N VAL A 15 8.37 13.87 11.64
CA VAL A 15 7.56 15.10 11.72
C VAL A 15 6.14 14.82 12.23
N LEU A 16 5.50 13.74 11.76
CA LEU A 16 4.16 13.37 12.23
C LEU A 16 4.17 13.01 13.73
N LEU A 17 5.19 12.30 14.19
CA LEU A 17 5.34 11.88 15.58
C LEU A 17 5.62 13.05 16.52
N VAL A 18 6.54 13.94 16.13
CA VAL A 18 6.80 15.20 16.86
C VAL A 18 5.51 16.02 16.92
N GLY A 19 4.78 16.12 15.80
CA GLY A 19 3.48 16.80 15.74
C GLY A 19 2.36 16.13 16.57
N MET A 20 2.57 14.89 17.03
CA MET A 20 1.69 14.18 17.98
C MET A 20 2.18 14.32 19.43
N GLY A 21 3.29 15.03 19.68
CA GLY A 21 3.85 15.26 21.01
C GLY A 21 4.80 14.16 21.50
N HIS A 22 5.37 13.37 20.59
CA HIS A 22 6.35 12.34 20.95
C HIS A 22 7.79 12.83 20.81
N ASP A 23 8.66 12.37 21.71
CA ASP A 23 10.11 12.49 21.53
C ASP A 23 10.57 11.51 20.44
N VAL A 24 11.30 12.04 19.46
CA VAL A 24 11.73 11.31 18.28
C VAL A 24 13.22 11.47 18.04
N GLU A 25 13.84 10.36 17.66
CA GLU A 25 15.21 10.30 17.18
C GLU A 25 15.29 9.48 15.90
N LEU A 26 16.39 9.66 15.17
CA LEU A 26 16.65 9.01 13.90
C LEU A 26 17.83 8.04 14.05
N VAL A 27 17.75 6.91 13.35
CA VAL A 27 18.86 5.98 13.14
C VAL A 27 19.10 5.92 11.63
N ASP A 28 20.19 6.49 11.16
CA ASP A 28 20.60 6.41 9.77
C ASP A 28 22.11 6.72 9.64
N PRO A 29 22.92 5.80 9.11
CA PRO A 29 24.36 6.02 8.97
C PRO A 29 24.74 7.10 7.96
N GLU A 30 23.83 7.48 7.05
CA GLU A 30 24.07 8.47 5.98
C GLU A 30 23.66 9.89 6.38
N LEU A 31 23.00 10.07 7.52
CA LEU A 31 22.63 11.39 8.01
C LEU A 31 23.81 12.06 8.74
N ASP A 32 24.03 13.34 8.44
CA ASP A 32 24.90 14.19 9.25
C ASP A 32 24.12 14.68 10.48
N PRO A 33 24.50 14.29 11.72
CA PRO A 33 23.83 14.75 12.93
C PRO A 33 23.79 16.27 13.09
N ARG A 34 24.72 17.00 12.46
CA ARG A 34 24.77 18.48 12.51
C ARG A 34 23.74 19.14 11.59
N ALA A 35 23.25 18.42 10.59
CA ALA A 35 22.26 18.91 9.63
C ALA A 35 20.82 18.60 10.04
N GLU A 36 20.63 17.78 11.09
CA GLU A 36 19.33 17.32 11.54
C GLU A 36 18.86 18.08 12.79
N SER A 37 17.54 18.26 12.90
CA SER A 37 16.91 18.90 14.07
C SER A 37 16.58 17.92 15.20
N LEU A 38 16.69 16.62 14.92
CA LEU A 38 16.44 15.53 15.86
C LEU A 38 17.76 14.82 16.20
N PRO A 39 17.87 14.17 17.37
CA PRO A 39 19.00 13.29 17.64
C PRO A 39 19.16 12.24 16.55
N VAL A 40 20.40 12.03 16.11
CA VAL A 40 20.76 11.06 15.06
C VAL A 40 21.77 10.07 15.61
N HIS A 41 21.50 8.79 15.37
CA HIS A 41 22.36 7.67 15.70
C HIS A 41 22.77 6.94 14.42
N ARG A 42 23.95 6.33 14.44
CA ARG A 42 24.51 5.69 13.24
C ARG A 42 23.84 4.35 12.93
N ASP A 43 23.45 3.63 13.98
CA ASP A 43 22.92 2.27 13.89
C ASP A 43 21.98 1.98 15.07
N VAL A 44 21.29 0.82 15.00
CA VAL A 44 20.33 0.40 16.03
C VAL A 44 21.01 0.18 17.38
N ALA A 45 22.29 -0.19 17.41
CA ALA A 45 23.05 -0.43 18.63
C ALA A 45 23.40 0.87 19.38
N SER A 46 23.63 1.96 18.66
CA SER A 46 23.97 3.28 19.22
C SER A 46 22.77 4.11 19.66
N ALA A 47 21.55 3.73 19.27
CA ALA A 47 20.33 4.39 19.76
C ALA A 47 20.17 4.20 21.29
N PRO A 48 19.52 5.12 22.02
CA PRO A 48 19.19 5.00 23.44
C PRO A 48 18.42 3.73 23.81
N ASP A 49 18.56 3.31 25.07
CA ASP A 49 17.88 2.11 25.60
C ASP A 49 16.37 2.31 25.76
N GLY A 50 15.62 1.23 25.51
CA GLY A 50 14.19 1.12 25.79
C GLY A 50 13.27 2.06 25.01
N PRO A 51 13.41 2.22 23.67
CA PRO A 51 12.43 3.01 22.93
C PRO A 51 11.07 2.32 22.96
N ALA A 52 10.03 3.09 23.31
CA ALA A 52 8.67 2.55 23.39
C ALA A 52 8.20 1.91 22.08
N ILE A 53 8.60 2.49 20.94
CA ILE A 53 8.26 2.02 19.58
C ILE A 53 9.43 2.32 18.64
N TRP A 54 9.76 1.32 17.81
CA TRP A 54 10.63 1.43 16.64
C TRP A 54 9.80 1.64 15.37
N ILE A 55 10.22 2.55 14.51
CA ILE A 55 9.62 2.76 13.19
C ILE A 55 10.68 2.46 12.11
N VAL A 56 10.50 1.37 11.38
CA VAL A 56 11.38 0.96 10.28
C VAL A 56 10.88 1.58 8.98
N ALA A 57 11.65 2.55 8.48
CA ALA A 57 11.36 3.37 7.31
C ALA A 57 12.52 3.33 6.28
N THR A 58 13.34 2.26 6.32
CA THR A 58 14.41 1.98 5.37
C THR A 58 13.83 1.50 4.02
N PRO A 59 14.64 1.33 2.96
CA PRO A 59 14.19 0.58 1.78
C PRO A 59 13.77 -0.85 2.14
N THR A 60 12.83 -1.43 1.39
CA THR A 60 12.28 -2.79 1.62
C THR A 60 13.36 -3.84 1.82
N ALA A 61 14.39 -3.85 0.96
CA ALA A 61 15.50 -4.80 1.01
C ALA A 61 16.33 -4.73 2.32
N ALA A 62 16.15 -3.68 3.13
CA ALA A 62 16.80 -3.53 4.43
C ALA A 62 15.84 -3.77 5.60
N HIS A 63 14.54 -3.97 5.39
CA HIS A 63 13.55 -4.16 6.46
C HIS A 63 13.92 -5.36 7.35
N LEU A 64 14.09 -6.55 6.76
CA LEU A 64 14.33 -7.76 7.54
C LEU A 64 15.62 -7.67 8.37
N ARG A 65 16.71 -7.16 7.78
CA ARG A 65 17.96 -6.92 8.52
C ARG A 65 17.74 -5.96 9.69
N THR A 66 17.06 -4.84 9.44
CA THR A 66 16.79 -3.83 10.48
C THR A 66 15.94 -4.40 11.61
N ILE A 67 14.91 -5.20 11.30
CA ILE A 67 14.07 -5.85 12.32
C ILE A 67 14.91 -6.84 13.14
N ARG A 68 15.82 -7.60 12.51
CA ARG A 68 16.75 -8.49 13.22
C ARG A 68 17.65 -7.72 14.18
N ASP A 69 18.21 -6.61 13.75
CA ASP A 69 19.07 -5.77 14.59
C ASP A 69 18.30 -5.24 15.81
N ILE A 70 17.04 -4.83 15.63
CA ILE A 70 16.15 -4.39 16.71
C ILE A 70 15.85 -5.55 17.66
N VAL A 71 15.47 -6.72 17.14
CA VAL A 71 15.08 -7.89 17.93
C VAL A 71 16.27 -8.48 18.71
N ALA A 72 17.47 -8.45 18.14
CA ALA A 72 18.70 -8.88 18.82
C ALA A 72 18.99 -8.02 20.06
N ARG A 73 18.60 -6.74 20.02
CA ARG A 73 18.71 -5.82 21.15
C ARG A 73 17.53 -5.94 22.11
N GLU A 74 16.31 -6.01 21.59
CA GLU A 74 15.07 -6.05 22.35
C GLU A 74 14.08 -7.08 21.77
N PRO A 75 14.09 -8.34 22.27
CA PRO A 75 13.26 -9.42 21.73
C PRO A 75 11.75 -9.19 21.83
N SER A 76 11.30 -8.27 22.68
CA SER A 76 9.89 -7.89 22.87
C SER A 76 9.54 -6.54 22.25
N ALA A 77 10.37 -6.02 21.34
CA ALA A 77 10.19 -4.72 20.71
C ALA A 77 8.79 -4.55 20.10
N ALA A 78 8.30 -3.31 20.09
CA ALA A 78 7.14 -2.90 19.32
C ALA A 78 7.62 -2.17 18.07
N VAL A 79 7.34 -2.73 16.89
CA VAL A 79 7.88 -2.29 15.61
C VAL A 79 6.76 -1.94 14.65
N LEU A 80 6.77 -0.71 14.15
CA LEU A 80 6.02 -0.29 12.96
C LEU A 80 6.96 -0.35 11.76
N VAL A 81 6.66 -1.13 10.73
CA VAL A 81 7.47 -1.21 9.52
C VAL A 81 6.71 -0.66 8.32
N GLU A 82 7.39 0.10 7.47
CA GLU A 82 6.82 0.55 6.20
C GLU A 82 6.49 -0.65 5.29
N LYS A 83 5.54 -0.44 4.39
CA LYS A 83 5.12 -1.46 3.42
C LYS A 83 5.96 -1.40 2.14
N PRO A 84 6.17 -2.51 1.43
CA PRO A 84 5.90 -3.89 1.86
C PRO A 84 6.81 -4.31 3.02
N ILE A 85 6.33 -5.23 3.87
CA ILE A 85 7.05 -5.65 5.09
C ILE A 85 8.43 -6.28 4.79
N CYS A 86 8.54 -7.00 3.68
CA CYS A 86 9.78 -7.56 3.15
C CYS A 86 9.67 -7.71 1.63
N SER A 87 10.77 -8.06 0.96
CA SER A 87 10.71 -8.55 -0.42
C SER A 87 10.23 -10.02 -0.44
N PRO A 88 9.75 -10.53 -1.60
CA PRO A 88 9.38 -11.95 -1.74
C PRO A 88 10.46 -12.94 -1.29
N GLU A 89 11.72 -12.70 -1.65
CA GLU A 89 12.87 -13.55 -1.30
C GLU A 89 13.13 -13.63 0.22
N ASP A 90 12.75 -12.59 0.96
CA ASP A 90 12.92 -12.50 2.41
C ASP A 90 11.77 -13.13 3.20
N LEU A 91 10.67 -13.51 2.53
CA LEU A 91 9.45 -13.99 3.20
C LEU A 91 9.69 -15.23 4.08
N PRO A 92 10.40 -16.29 3.65
CA PRO A 92 10.67 -17.45 4.51
C PRO A 92 11.47 -17.06 5.76
N ALA A 93 12.43 -16.16 5.60
CA ALA A 93 13.31 -15.71 6.67
C ALA A 93 12.60 -14.79 7.67
N LEU A 94 11.65 -13.97 7.21
CA LEU A 94 10.75 -13.20 8.06
C LEU A 94 9.82 -14.13 8.87
N ARG A 95 9.25 -15.16 8.24
CA ARG A 95 8.39 -16.15 8.93
C ARG A 95 9.15 -16.88 10.04
N ALA A 96 10.42 -17.26 9.79
CA ALA A 96 11.28 -17.86 10.80
C ALA A 96 11.52 -16.90 11.98
N LEU A 97 11.85 -15.63 11.71
CA LEU A 97 12.05 -14.61 12.74
C LEU A 97 10.81 -14.42 13.62
N LEU A 98 9.61 -14.38 13.02
CA LEU A 98 8.36 -14.24 13.77
C LEU A 98 8.06 -15.47 14.65
N ALA A 99 8.44 -16.67 14.20
CA ALA A 99 8.30 -17.90 14.97
C ALA A 99 9.31 -17.98 16.13
N GLU A 100 10.54 -17.52 15.90
CA GLU A 100 11.62 -17.47 16.91
C GLU A 100 11.36 -16.42 18.00
N HIS A 101 10.65 -15.33 17.66
CA HIS A 101 10.40 -14.21 18.56
C HIS A 101 8.90 -13.92 18.73
N PRO A 102 8.13 -14.80 19.40
CA PRO A 102 6.69 -14.63 19.58
C PRO A 102 6.32 -13.41 20.44
N SER A 103 7.29 -12.83 21.17
CA SER A 103 7.11 -11.60 21.94
C SER A 103 7.23 -10.32 21.11
N LEU A 104 7.77 -10.39 19.89
CA LEU A 104 7.86 -9.25 18.97
C LEU A 104 6.45 -8.80 18.59
N VAL A 105 6.17 -7.51 18.74
CA VAL A 105 4.92 -6.91 18.27
C VAL A 105 5.23 -6.16 16.99
N LEU A 106 4.80 -6.71 15.85
CA LEU A 106 5.07 -6.15 14.53
C LEU A 106 3.77 -5.66 13.88
N GLU A 107 3.78 -4.41 13.41
CA GLU A 107 2.69 -3.77 12.69
C GLU A 107 3.21 -3.26 11.34
N VAL A 108 2.48 -3.49 10.25
CA VAL A 108 2.82 -2.95 8.94
C VAL A 108 2.05 -1.65 8.71
N ALA A 109 2.72 -0.62 8.20
CA ALA A 109 2.12 0.67 7.92
C ALA A 109 1.20 0.63 6.67
N SER A 110 -0.03 0.17 6.86
CA SER A 110 -1.07 0.10 5.82
C SER A 110 -2.10 1.23 5.92
N GLN A 111 -1.84 2.34 5.22
CA GLN A 111 -2.64 3.56 5.36
C GLN A 111 -4.11 3.40 4.93
N TYR A 112 -4.39 2.57 3.91
CA TYR A 112 -5.75 2.42 3.39
C TYR A 112 -6.62 1.45 4.16
N HIS A 113 -6.00 0.57 4.94
CA HIS A 113 -6.76 -0.30 5.83
C HIS A 113 -7.41 0.49 6.98
N ASP A 114 -6.76 1.57 7.43
CA ASP A 114 -7.30 2.46 8.48
C ASP A 114 -8.08 3.67 7.94
N SER A 115 -8.20 3.83 6.61
CA SER A 115 -8.88 4.96 5.97
C SER A 115 -10.37 5.03 6.33
N ILE A 116 -10.84 6.20 6.73
CA ILE A 116 -12.27 6.44 7.01
C ILE A 116 -13.09 6.28 5.73
N ALA A 117 -12.56 6.75 4.60
CA ALA A 117 -13.21 6.67 3.31
C ALA A 117 -13.38 5.21 2.84
N ILE A 118 -12.35 4.38 3.01
CA ILE A 118 -12.42 2.95 2.70
C ILE A 118 -13.37 2.21 3.64
N ARG A 119 -13.38 2.53 4.95
CA ARG A 119 -14.37 1.96 5.89
C ARG A 119 -15.80 2.32 5.49
N ALA A 120 -16.03 3.55 5.03
CA ALA A 120 -17.32 4.01 4.55
C ALA A 120 -17.76 3.25 3.28
N LEU A 121 -16.88 3.09 2.30
CA LEU A 121 -17.15 2.27 1.11
C LEU A 121 -17.35 0.79 1.47
N GLY A 122 -16.63 0.29 2.49
CA GLY A 122 -16.81 -1.07 3.00
C GLY A 122 -18.19 -1.33 3.56
N HIS A 123 -18.88 -0.31 4.09
CA HIS A 123 -20.30 -0.44 4.45
C HIS A 123 -21.18 -0.65 3.21
N GLU A 124 -20.96 0.12 2.15
CA GLU A 124 -21.68 -0.05 0.89
C GLU A 124 -21.42 -1.43 0.27
N ALA A 125 -20.16 -1.89 0.26
CA ALA A 125 -19.77 -3.20 -0.25
C ALA A 125 -20.44 -4.37 0.50
N ARG A 126 -20.69 -4.22 1.81
CA ARG A 126 -21.43 -5.23 2.60
C ARG A 126 -22.91 -5.29 2.25
N ILE A 127 -23.52 -4.14 1.93
CA ILE A 127 -24.92 -4.07 1.48
C ILE A 127 -25.05 -4.61 0.06
N ARG A 128 -24.00 -4.46 -0.75
CA ARG A 128 -23.95 -4.78 -2.18
C ARG A 128 -22.85 -5.81 -2.49
N PRO A 129 -22.92 -7.02 -1.92
CA PRO A 129 -21.83 -8.00 -2.02
C PRO A 129 -21.62 -8.52 -3.45
N SER A 130 -22.61 -8.41 -4.34
CA SER A 130 -22.53 -8.82 -5.74
C SER A 130 -21.95 -7.77 -6.69
N HIS A 131 -21.83 -6.51 -6.26
CA HIS A 131 -21.29 -5.45 -7.12
C HIS A 131 -19.82 -5.74 -7.45
N ALA A 132 -19.48 -5.65 -8.73
CA ALA A 132 -18.12 -5.78 -9.20
C ALA A 132 -17.23 -4.74 -8.50
N LEU A 133 -16.05 -5.17 -8.04
CA LEU A 133 -15.08 -4.30 -7.39
C LEU A 133 -13.97 -3.92 -8.37
N SER A 134 -13.68 -2.63 -8.47
CA SER A 134 -12.50 -2.12 -9.16
C SER A 134 -11.67 -1.26 -8.21
N VAL A 135 -10.35 -1.46 -8.20
CA VAL A 135 -9.39 -0.65 -7.44
C VAL A 135 -8.28 -0.22 -8.40
N SER A 136 -8.19 1.08 -8.69
CA SER A 136 -7.27 1.60 -9.72
C SER A 136 -6.44 2.77 -9.22
N PHE A 137 -5.12 2.63 -9.25
CA PHE A 137 -4.16 3.64 -8.80
C PHE A 137 -3.25 4.08 -9.95
N VAL A 138 -3.34 5.35 -10.33
CA VAL A 138 -2.52 5.97 -11.37
C VAL A 138 -1.66 7.07 -10.75
N LYS A 139 -0.38 7.08 -11.11
CA LYS A 139 0.58 8.09 -10.65
C LYS A 139 1.63 8.34 -11.72
N ASP A 140 2.14 9.57 -11.85
CA ASP A 140 3.34 9.82 -12.65
C ASP A 140 4.58 9.83 -11.77
N ARG A 141 5.36 8.74 -11.85
CA ARG A 141 6.62 8.57 -11.11
C ARG A 141 7.83 9.03 -11.88
N ARG A 142 7.74 9.33 -13.18
CA ARG A 142 8.88 9.75 -14.01
C ARG A 142 9.65 10.94 -13.40
N PRO A 143 8.99 11.97 -12.82
CA PRO A 143 9.72 13.04 -12.14
C PRO A 143 10.43 12.59 -10.85
N ASP A 144 9.89 11.62 -10.12
CA ASP A 144 10.59 11.06 -8.96
C ASP A 144 11.79 10.20 -9.41
N GLU A 145 11.62 9.38 -10.46
CA GLU A 145 12.65 8.51 -11.06
C GLU A 145 13.81 9.33 -11.63
N ALA A 146 13.52 10.44 -12.33
CA ALA A 146 14.54 11.36 -12.83
C ALA A 146 15.40 11.97 -11.71
N ARG A 147 14.92 11.95 -10.45
CA ARG A 147 15.66 12.39 -9.26
C ARG A 147 16.30 11.20 -8.51
N GLY A 148 16.40 10.04 -9.13
CA GLY A 148 17.01 8.83 -8.55
C GLY A 148 16.15 8.15 -7.48
N ARG A 149 14.83 8.36 -7.48
CA ARG A 149 13.91 7.76 -6.49
C ARG A 149 13.01 6.73 -7.15
N PHE A 150 12.52 5.76 -6.37
CA PHE A 150 11.65 4.69 -6.88
C PHE A 150 12.28 3.97 -8.09
N THR A 151 13.48 3.43 -7.90
CA THR A 151 14.21 2.65 -8.91
C THR A 151 14.19 1.13 -8.69
N ASP A 152 13.22 0.61 -7.95
CA ASP A 152 12.87 -0.82 -7.93
C ASP A 152 12.58 -1.30 -9.35
N ARG A 153 13.62 -1.85 -9.96
CA ARG A 153 13.58 -2.48 -11.29
C ARG A 153 13.10 -3.93 -11.22
N VAL A 154 12.91 -4.48 -10.02
CA VAL A 154 12.51 -5.87 -9.83
C VAL A 154 10.99 -5.95 -9.83
N ALA A 155 10.32 -5.23 -8.93
CA ALA A 155 8.87 -5.29 -8.80
C ALA A 155 8.14 -4.15 -9.53
N GLY A 156 8.82 -3.04 -9.86
CA GLY A 156 8.22 -1.90 -10.55
C GLY A 156 6.92 -1.42 -9.88
N VAL A 157 5.85 -1.26 -10.67
CA VAL A 157 4.51 -0.89 -10.15
C VAL A 157 3.98 -1.85 -9.09
N LEU A 158 4.33 -3.14 -9.16
CA LEU A 158 3.88 -4.14 -8.20
C LEU A 158 4.52 -3.91 -6.81
N GLY A 159 5.75 -3.40 -6.74
CA GLY A 159 6.39 -3.07 -5.47
C GLY A 159 5.83 -1.80 -4.82
N TYR A 160 5.39 -0.83 -5.63
CA TYR A 160 5.04 0.50 -5.14
C TYR A 160 3.59 0.69 -4.75
N GLU A 161 2.66 0.44 -5.67
CA GLU A 161 1.26 0.80 -5.49
C GLU A 161 0.42 -0.43 -5.19
N TRP A 162 0.88 -1.62 -5.54
CA TRP A 162 0.15 -2.88 -5.34
C TRP A 162 -0.20 -3.20 -3.88
N PRO A 163 0.70 -3.00 -2.90
CA PRO A 163 0.34 -3.24 -1.50
C PRO A 163 -0.85 -2.38 -1.05
N HIS A 164 -1.03 -1.19 -1.65
CA HIS A 164 -2.16 -0.33 -1.34
C HIS A 164 -3.47 -0.85 -1.93
N ILE A 165 -3.49 -1.20 -3.21
CA ILE A 165 -4.72 -1.69 -3.85
C ILE A 165 -5.12 -3.07 -3.30
N TYR A 166 -4.14 -3.91 -2.95
CA TYR A 166 -4.38 -5.18 -2.27
C TYR A 166 -5.05 -4.95 -0.90
N ALA A 167 -4.50 -4.07 -0.06
CA ALA A 167 -5.09 -3.75 1.24
C ALA A 167 -6.52 -3.20 1.14
N ILE A 168 -6.81 -2.40 0.11
CA ILE A 168 -8.18 -1.92 -0.18
C ILE A 168 -9.09 -3.09 -0.54
N ALA A 169 -8.69 -3.97 -1.46
CA ALA A 169 -9.49 -5.12 -1.86
C ALA A 169 -9.84 -6.03 -0.66
N ARG A 170 -8.85 -6.33 0.19
CA ARG A 170 -9.05 -7.11 1.42
C ARG A 170 -10.01 -6.41 2.38
N SER A 171 -9.92 -5.08 2.50
CA SER A 171 -10.83 -4.27 3.34
C SER A 171 -12.28 -4.22 2.82
N LEU A 172 -12.48 -4.53 1.54
CA LEU A 172 -13.79 -4.53 0.86
C LEU A 172 -14.38 -5.93 0.66
N GLY A 173 -13.82 -6.93 1.36
CA GLY A 173 -14.38 -8.28 1.45
C GLY A 173 -13.80 -9.30 0.45
N VAL A 174 -12.76 -8.95 -0.30
CA VAL A 174 -12.03 -9.92 -1.13
C VAL A 174 -11.10 -10.75 -0.27
N THR A 175 -11.07 -12.08 -0.43
CA THR A 175 -10.17 -12.96 0.33
C THR A 175 -8.77 -13.04 -0.29
N GLY A 176 -7.78 -13.53 0.46
CA GLY A 176 -6.46 -13.82 -0.10
C GLY A 176 -6.54 -14.93 -1.16
N ASP A 177 -7.38 -15.94 -0.91
CA ASP A 177 -7.62 -17.06 -1.83
C ASP A 177 -8.26 -16.61 -3.14
N ASP A 178 -9.20 -15.65 -3.10
CA ASP A 178 -9.79 -15.05 -4.32
C ASP A 178 -8.73 -14.40 -5.22
N LEU A 179 -7.65 -13.87 -4.63
CA LEU A 179 -6.55 -13.21 -5.34
C LEU A 179 -5.41 -14.18 -5.70
N ARG A 180 -5.37 -15.38 -5.11
CA ARG A 180 -4.36 -16.41 -5.43
C ARG A 180 -4.80 -17.33 -6.57
N ASP A 181 -6.07 -17.35 -6.95
CA ASP A 181 -6.53 -18.15 -8.09
C ASP A 181 -6.03 -17.56 -9.42
N THR A 182 -5.25 -18.34 -10.15
CA THR A 182 -4.64 -17.97 -11.42
C THR A 182 -5.14 -18.81 -12.59
N SER A 183 -6.23 -19.56 -12.38
CA SER A 183 -6.89 -20.32 -13.45
C SER A 183 -7.27 -19.38 -14.60
N PRO A 184 -6.88 -19.69 -15.86
CA PRO A 184 -7.24 -18.87 -17.01
C PRO A 184 -8.74 -18.67 -17.22
N SER A 185 -9.58 -19.56 -16.68
CA SER A 185 -11.04 -19.43 -16.75
C SER A 185 -11.61 -18.41 -15.76
N ARG A 186 -10.84 -18.01 -14.74
CA ARG A 186 -11.28 -17.13 -13.66
C ARG A 186 -10.51 -15.83 -13.57
N SER A 187 -9.24 -15.85 -14.01
CA SER A 187 -8.30 -14.76 -13.76
C SER A 187 -7.49 -14.41 -14.99
N SER A 188 -7.13 -13.14 -15.11
CA SER A 188 -6.26 -12.62 -16.17
C SER A 188 -5.29 -11.57 -15.62
N LEU A 189 -4.07 -11.55 -16.17
CA LEU A 189 -3.04 -10.58 -15.84
C LEU A 189 -2.52 -9.90 -17.11
N ASP A 190 -2.74 -8.59 -17.21
CA ASP A 190 -2.14 -7.74 -18.23
C ASP A 190 -1.02 -6.91 -17.59
N VAL A 191 0.17 -6.93 -18.19
CA VAL A 191 1.31 -6.11 -17.74
C VAL A 191 1.97 -5.40 -18.90
N LEU A 192 2.42 -4.17 -18.64
CA LEU A 192 3.19 -3.33 -19.54
C LEU A 192 4.55 -3.04 -18.92
N ALA A 193 5.62 -3.50 -19.59
CA ALA A 193 6.99 -3.36 -19.11
C ALA A 193 7.94 -2.87 -20.23
N PRO A 194 7.89 -1.58 -20.63
CA PRO A 194 8.82 -1.03 -21.60
C PRO A 194 10.26 -1.16 -21.07
N ASP A 195 11.16 -1.66 -21.93
CA ASP A 195 12.58 -1.87 -21.60
C ASP A 195 12.82 -2.71 -20.33
N GLY A 196 11.87 -3.60 -20.00
CA GLY A 196 11.93 -4.45 -18.81
C GLY A 196 11.52 -3.77 -17.51
N HIS A 197 11.15 -2.49 -17.52
CA HIS A 197 10.63 -1.78 -16.34
C HIS A 197 9.12 -1.91 -16.26
N LEU A 198 8.59 -2.62 -15.26
CA LEU A 198 7.17 -2.85 -15.11
C LEU A 198 6.43 -1.58 -14.64
N VAL A 199 5.70 -0.93 -15.57
CA VAL A 199 5.06 0.38 -15.32
C VAL A 199 3.54 0.31 -15.15
N GLU A 200 2.89 -0.76 -15.58
CA GLU A 200 1.44 -0.97 -15.42
C GLU A 200 1.13 -2.45 -15.25
N ALA A 201 0.21 -2.74 -14.33
CA ALA A 201 -0.33 -4.07 -14.10
C ALA A 201 -1.84 -3.99 -13.89
N ARG A 202 -2.56 -4.93 -14.49
CA ARG A 202 -4.00 -5.15 -14.33
C ARG A 202 -4.24 -6.62 -14.06
N TYR A 203 -4.77 -6.92 -12.88
CA TYR A 203 -5.19 -8.25 -12.50
C TYR A 203 -6.71 -8.26 -12.36
N ALA A 204 -7.37 -9.15 -13.09
CA ALA A 204 -8.80 -9.39 -12.96
C ALA A 204 -9.03 -10.83 -12.49
N THR A 205 -10.01 -11.02 -11.61
CA THR A 205 -10.43 -12.33 -11.10
C THR A 205 -11.94 -12.32 -10.80
N THR A 206 -12.51 -13.49 -10.57
CA THR A 206 -13.86 -13.66 -10.02
C THR A 206 -13.75 -14.39 -8.69
N CYS A 207 -14.20 -13.76 -7.60
CA CYS A 207 -14.20 -14.37 -6.26
C CYS A 207 -15.03 -15.65 -6.20
N ALA A 208 -14.82 -16.47 -5.17
CA ALA A 208 -15.64 -17.66 -4.90
C ALA A 208 -17.13 -17.32 -4.72
N SER A 209 -17.45 -16.08 -4.30
CA SER A 209 -18.82 -15.55 -4.22
C SER A 209 -19.44 -15.21 -5.59
N GLY A 210 -18.69 -15.31 -6.69
CA GLY A 210 -19.11 -14.86 -8.03
C GLY A 210 -18.88 -13.37 -8.29
N ARG A 211 -18.36 -12.62 -7.31
CA ARG A 211 -18.06 -11.19 -7.46
C ARG A 211 -16.85 -10.98 -8.38
N ALA A 212 -17.02 -10.17 -9.44
CA ALA A 212 -15.89 -9.75 -10.28
C ALA A 212 -15.00 -8.75 -9.54
N VAL A 213 -13.69 -8.90 -9.65
CA VAL A 213 -12.68 -8.02 -9.04
C VAL A 213 -11.64 -7.62 -10.08
N MET A 214 -11.28 -6.35 -10.11
CA MET A 214 -10.19 -5.81 -10.91
C MET A 214 -9.27 -4.95 -10.03
N LEU A 215 -7.98 -5.28 -10.03
CA LEU A 215 -6.92 -4.49 -9.43
C LEU A 215 -6.05 -3.92 -10.54
N HIS A 216 -5.82 -2.62 -10.50
CA HIS A 216 -5.06 -1.92 -11.53
C HIS A 216 -4.12 -0.89 -10.91
N SER A 217 -2.90 -0.81 -11.44
CA SER A 217 -2.04 0.33 -11.16
C SER A 217 -1.10 0.67 -12.30
N ARG A 218 -0.78 1.97 -12.43
CA ARG A 218 0.12 2.55 -13.42
C ARG A 218 0.99 3.66 -12.81
N ILE A 219 2.29 3.67 -13.13
CA ILE A 219 3.27 4.65 -12.63
C ILE A 219 3.81 5.65 -13.67
N THR A 220 3.23 5.68 -14.88
CA THR A 220 3.62 6.59 -15.97
C THR A 220 2.56 7.66 -16.27
N GLY A 221 1.72 8.00 -15.28
CA GLY A 221 0.61 8.92 -15.43
C GLY A 221 -0.63 8.24 -16.04
N ALA A 222 -1.50 9.03 -16.67
CA ALA A 222 -2.85 8.66 -17.08
C ALA A 222 -3.00 7.27 -17.73
N SER A 223 -4.10 6.59 -17.43
CA SER A 223 -4.50 5.31 -18.04
C SER A 223 -5.94 5.45 -18.55
N GLY A 224 -6.23 4.88 -19.73
CA GLY A 224 -7.59 4.83 -20.27
C GLY A 224 -8.55 3.94 -19.46
N LEU A 225 -8.03 3.20 -18.48
CA LEU A 225 -8.81 2.37 -17.56
C LEU A 225 -9.34 3.13 -16.34
N VAL A 226 -8.86 4.36 -16.11
CA VAL A 226 -9.28 5.20 -14.98
C VAL A 226 -9.96 6.45 -15.53
N PRO A 227 -11.22 6.72 -15.16
CA PRO A 227 -11.91 7.93 -15.59
C PRO A 227 -11.11 9.18 -15.17
N ALA A 228 -10.82 10.04 -16.14
CA ALA A 228 -10.01 11.26 -15.94
C ALA A 228 -10.85 12.50 -15.62
N ASP A 229 -12.16 12.39 -15.80
CA ASP A 229 -13.16 13.43 -15.69
C ASP A 229 -13.45 13.87 -14.25
N GLY A 230 -12.98 13.11 -13.24
CA GLY A 230 -13.29 13.41 -11.84
C GLY A 230 -14.82 13.49 -11.62
N TRP A 231 -15.24 14.09 -10.52
CA TRP A 231 -16.65 14.46 -10.34
C TRP A 231 -16.74 15.93 -9.98
N GLY A 232 -17.40 16.74 -10.82
CA GLY A 232 -17.76 18.13 -10.51
C GLY A 232 -17.10 19.26 -11.31
N GLY A 233 -16.59 19.04 -12.52
CA GLY A 233 -16.11 20.12 -13.42
C GLY A 233 -14.75 20.72 -13.05
N ASP A 234 -14.34 20.66 -11.79
CA ASP A 234 -12.98 20.90 -11.33
C ASP A 234 -12.15 19.62 -11.60
N GLY A 235 -11.51 19.55 -12.76
CA GLY A 235 -10.74 18.38 -13.19
C GLY A 235 -9.73 17.92 -12.12
N CYS A 236 -9.75 16.63 -11.81
CA CYS A 236 -8.71 15.99 -11.00
C CYS A 236 -7.48 15.69 -11.88
N ASP A 237 -6.27 15.69 -11.33
CA ASP A 237 -5.05 15.48 -12.13
C ASP A 237 -5.05 14.10 -12.84
N PRO A 238 -5.18 14.04 -14.19
CA PRO A 238 -5.20 12.80 -14.99
C PRO A 238 -4.01 11.87 -14.71
N ALA A 239 -2.89 12.43 -14.27
CA ALA A 239 -1.68 11.70 -13.99
C ALA A 239 -1.59 11.17 -12.56
N ASN A 240 -2.50 11.53 -11.64
CA ASN A 240 -2.44 11.19 -10.22
C ASN A 240 -3.84 10.91 -9.65
N HIS A 241 -4.35 9.70 -9.90
CA HIS A 241 -5.69 9.26 -9.50
C HIS A 241 -5.68 8.02 -8.64
N ARG A 242 -6.63 7.93 -7.72
CA ARG A 242 -6.88 6.75 -6.90
C ARG A 242 -8.37 6.56 -6.79
N VAL A 243 -8.89 5.53 -7.43
CA VAL A 243 -10.31 5.29 -7.57
C VAL A 243 -10.65 3.89 -7.11
N VAL A 244 -11.75 3.78 -6.37
CA VAL A 244 -12.32 2.49 -5.96
C VAL A 244 -13.79 2.48 -6.35
N GLN A 245 -14.25 1.45 -7.05
CA GLN A 245 -15.60 1.39 -7.60
C GLN A 245 -16.33 0.10 -7.22
N LEU A 246 -17.62 0.25 -6.94
CA LEU A 246 -18.61 -0.83 -6.87
C LEU A 246 -19.61 -0.60 -8.02
N ASP A 247 -19.85 -1.59 -8.86
CA ASP A 247 -20.72 -1.45 -10.05
C ASP A 247 -21.51 -2.75 -10.33
N ASP A 248 -22.81 -2.64 -10.64
CA ASP A 248 -23.64 -3.76 -11.10
C ASP A 248 -24.33 -3.53 -12.47
N GLY A 249 -23.93 -2.47 -13.16
CA GLY A 249 -24.50 -1.99 -14.42
C GLY A 249 -25.73 -1.09 -14.27
N ARG A 250 -26.35 -1.01 -13.07
CA ARG A 250 -27.48 -0.12 -12.77
C ARG A 250 -27.13 0.96 -11.76
N GLU A 251 -26.32 0.60 -10.78
CA GLU A 251 -25.79 1.48 -9.74
C GLU A 251 -24.26 1.46 -9.80
N ARG A 252 -23.65 2.62 -9.60
CA ARG A 252 -22.20 2.77 -9.46
C ARG A 252 -21.89 3.60 -8.22
N ILE A 253 -21.01 3.08 -7.38
CA ILE A 253 -20.47 3.81 -6.23
C ILE A 253 -18.98 3.99 -6.45
N THR A 254 -18.56 5.23 -6.68
CA THR A 254 -17.18 5.62 -6.94
C THR A 254 -16.60 6.38 -5.75
N LEU A 255 -15.51 5.86 -5.18
CA LEU A 255 -14.71 6.55 -4.18
C LEU A 255 -13.42 7.09 -4.81
N TRP A 256 -13.31 8.42 -4.86
CA TRP A 256 -12.11 9.13 -5.25
C TRP A 256 -11.28 9.43 -4.01
N LEU A 257 -10.05 8.93 -3.98
CA LEU A 257 -9.10 9.14 -2.91
C LEU A 257 -8.09 10.21 -3.32
N SER A 258 -7.93 11.21 -2.47
CA SER A 258 -6.86 12.19 -2.64
C SER A 258 -5.48 11.51 -2.52
N PRO A 259 -4.57 11.68 -3.49
CA PRO A 259 -3.19 11.24 -3.34
C PRO A 259 -2.55 11.87 -2.10
N SER A 260 -1.70 11.10 -1.41
CA SER A 260 -0.78 11.66 -0.42
C SER A 260 0.04 12.74 -1.16
N TYR A 261 0.04 13.99 -0.67
CA TYR A 261 0.59 15.22 -1.31
C TYR A 261 -0.32 16.00 -2.27
N ALA A 262 -1.61 15.69 -2.41
CA ALA A 262 -2.50 16.57 -3.17
C ALA A 262 -2.58 17.97 -2.53
N SER A 263 -2.30 19.00 -3.34
CA SER A 263 -2.57 20.40 -2.99
C SER A 263 -4.03 20.74 -3.32
N ALA A 264 -4.49 21.91 -2.87
CA ALA A 264 -5.80 22.46 -3.25
C ALA A 264 -5.98 22.62 -4.78
N THR A 265 -4.90 22.55 -5.56
CA THR A 265 -4.88 22.58 -7.02
C THR A 265 -5.03 21.19 -7.67
N THR A 266 -4.92 20.09 -6.91
CA THR A 266 -4.99 18.70 -7.39
C THR A 266 -6.28 17.99 -6.94
N PHE A 267 -6.81 18.40 -5.79
CA PHE A 267 -8.14 18.02 -5.30
C PHE A 267 -8.63 19.20 -4.45
N PRO A 268 -9.90 19.66 -4.55
CA PRO A 268 -10.35 20.94 -3.97
C PRO A 268 -10.10 21.06 -2.46
N ARG A 269 -9.89 19.94 -1.77
CA ARG A 269 -9.52 19.88 -0.34
C ARG A 269 -8.56 18.70 -0.12
N GLY A 270 -7.27 18.98 0.05
CA GLY A 270 -6.32 17.94 0.50
C GLY A 270 -6.84 17.26 1.78
N ARG A 271 -6.58 15.96 1.94
CA ARG A 271 -7.13 15.15 3.05
C ARG A 271 -8.66 14.99 3.04
N THR A 272 -9.25 14.91 1.84
CA THR A 272 -10.64 14.48 1.69
C THR A 272 -10.75 13.41 0.61
N ALA A 273 -11.74 12.54 0.75
CA ALA A 273 -12.17 11.61 -0.28
C ALA A 273 -13.57 12.01 -0.74
N LEU A 274 -13.90 11.70 -2.00
CA LEU A 274 -15.22 11.95 -2.57
C LEU A 274 -15.91 10.63 -2.85
N LEU A 275 -17.03 10.37 -2.18
CA LEU A 275 -17.87 9.23 -2.44
C LEU A 275 -19.05 9.68 -3.29
N VAL A 276 -19.12 9.17 -4.51
CA VAL A 276 -20.16 9.43 -5.50
C VAL A 276 -20.98 8.17 -5.64
N HIS A 277 -22.30 8.29 -5.57
CA HIS A 277 -23.23 7.22 -5.84
C HIS A 277 -24.11 7.67 -7.00
N GLU A 278 -24.00 6.97 -8.12
CA GLU A 278 -24.75 7.14 -9.36
C GLU A 278 -25.78 6.01 -9.48
N GLY A 279 -27.03 6.33 -9.77
CA GLY A 279 -28.07 5.31 -9.87
C GLY A 279 -29.43 5.86 -10.31
N PRO A 280 -30.47 5.01 -10.40
CA PRO A 280 -31.78 5.40 -10.94
C PRO A 280 -32.49 6.52 -10.17
N GLY A 281 -32.13 6.71 -8.90
CA GLY A 281 -32.66 7.77 -8.03
C GLY A 281 -31.93 9.12 -8.14
N GLY A 282 -30.99 9.24 -9.08
CA GLY A 282 -30.11 10.40 -9.25
C GLY A 282 -28.81 10.29 -8.44
N ASP A 283 -27.90 11.22 -8.73
CA ASP A 283 -26.55 11.19 -8.18
C ASP A 283 -26.50 11.80 -6.77
N ARG A 284 -25.75 11.14 -5.88
CA ARG A 284 -25.48 11.62 -4.51
C ARG A 284 -24.00 11.69 -4.26
N VAL A 285 -23.56 12.80 -3.67
CA VAL A 285 -22.14 13.02 -3.39
C VAL A 285 -21.91 13.38 -1.95
N ARG A 286 -20.90 12.73 -1.37
CA ARG A 286 -20.45 12.93 -0.01
C ARG A 286 -18.94 13.15 0.02
N THR A 287 -18.51 14.29 0.54
CA THR A 287 -17.12 14.51 0.91
C THR A 287 -16.84 13.89 2.28
N ILE A 288 -15.78 13.11 2.38
CA ILE A 288 -15.34 12.43 3.60
C ILE A 288 -13.98 13.01 4.00
N PRO A 289 -13.85 13.69 5.15
CA PRO A 289 -12.54 14.06 5.69
C PRO A 289 -11.73 12.79 5.98
N ASP A 290 -10.56 12.66 5.36
CA ASP A 290 -9.72 11.48 5.51
C ASP A 290 -8.24 11.85 5.31
N ASP A 291 -7.42 11.55 6.33
CA ASP A 291 -5.96 11.60 6.23
C ASP A 291 -5.44 10.19 6.54
N PRO A 292 -5.41 9.29 5.54
CA PRO A 292 -5.04 7.89 5.74
C PRO A 292 -3.68 7.73 6.43
N LEU A 293 -2.73 8.62 6.14
CA LEU A 293 -1.40 8.56 6.71
C LEU A 293 -1.43 8.88 8.21
N ARG A 294 -2.05 10.01 8.60
CA ARG A 294 -2.13 10.41 10.01
C ARG A 294 -2.98 9.45 10.84
N ILE A 295 -4.12 9.02 10.30
CA ILE A 295 -5.04 8.09 10.97
C ILE A 295 -4.37 6.74 11.16
N SER A 296 -3.75 6.18 10.11
CA SER A 296 -3.06 4.90 10.23
C SER A 296 -1.87 4.97 11.16
N MET A 297 -1.13 6.09 11.19
CA MET A 297 -0.05 6.28 12.16
C MET A 297 -0.58 6.21 13.60
N ARG A 298 -1.60 7.01 13.92
CA ARG A 298 -2.22 7.02 15.26
C ARG A 298 -2.75 5.64 15.65
N ASP A 299 -3.51 5.01 14.77
CA ASP A 299 -4.15 3.72 15.05
C ASP A 299 -3.09 2.60 15.18
N SER A 300 -2.00 2.65 14.40
CA SER A 300 -0.87 1.71 14.52
C SER A 300 -0.14 1.89 15.84
N LEU A 301 0.14 3.13 16.26
CA LEU A 301 0.77 3.39 17.56
C LEU A 301 -0.08 2.86 18.72
N LEU A 302 -1.40 3.07 18.68
CA LEU A 302 -2.31 2.51 19.69
C LEU A 302 -2.26 0.98 19.74
N ARG A 303 -2.25 0.31 18.58
CA ARG A 303 -2.11 -1.15 18.49
C ARG A 303 -0.78 -1.65 19.04
N LEU A 304 0.32 -0.94 18.74
CA LEU A 304 1.65 -1.26 19.25
C LEU A 304 1.75 -1.09 20.77
N VAL A 305 1.28 0.03 21.32
CA VAL A 305 1.27 0.30 22.77
C VAL A 305 0.40 -0.70 23.51
N THR A 306 -0.77 -1.04 22.97
CA THR A 306 -1.68 -2.04 23.56
C THR A 306 -1.25 -3.48 23.27
N ARG A 307 -0.15 -3.67 22.53
CA ARG A 307 0.38 -4.97 22.08
C ARG A 307 -0.67 -5.85 21.39
N ARG A 308 -1.53 -5.22 20.60
CA ARG A 308 -2.59 -5.84 19.80
C ARG A 308 -2.43 -5.43 18.33
N PRO A 309 -1.34 -5.89 17.67
CA PRO A 309 -1.12 -5.58 16.27
C PRO A 309 -2.23 -6.21 15.41
N ARG A 310 -2.37 -5.71 14.18
CA ARG A 310 -3.20 -6.40 13.18
C ARG A 310 -2.65 -7.78 12.90
N ARG A 311 -3.51 -8.64 12.35
CA ARG A 311 -3.04 -9.92 11.85
C ARG A 311 -2.11 -9.68 10.66
N ILE A 312 -0.87 -10.15 10.80
CA ILE A 312 0.19 -9.98 9.81
C ILE A 312 -0.02 -10.82 8.55
N ASP A 313 -0.88 -11.85 8.60
CA ASP A 313 -1.16 -12.74 7.48
C ASP A 313 -1.66 -12.00 6.24
N ILE A 314 -2.41 -10.89 6.41
CA ILE A 314 -2.83 -10.05 5.28
C ILE A 314 -1.62 -9.46 4.54
N ASP A 315 -0.61 -9.01 5.28
CA ASP A 315 0.60 -8.43 4.69
C ASP A 315 1.49 -9.52 4.09
N LEU A 316 1.54 -10.72 4.68
CA LEU A 316 2.28 -11.86 4.12
C LEU A 316 1.60 -12.40 2.84
N ASP A 317 0.28 -12.55 2.84
CA ASP A 317 -0.51 -12.91 1.65
C ASP A 317 -0.27 -11.92 0.49
N MET A 318 -0.09 -10.64 0.81
CA MET A 318 0.22 -9.60 -0.18
C MET A 318 1.60 -9.78 -0.82
N ILE A 319 2.60 -10.21 -0.04
CA ILE A 319 3.93 -10.54 -0.59
C ILE A 319 3.83 -11.76 -1.52
N GLU A 320 3.16 -12.82 -1.09
CA GLU A 320 2.94 -14.03 -1.91
C GLU A 320 2.21 -13.72 -3.22
N HIS A 321 1.17 -12.89 -3.15
CA HIS A 321 0.44 -12.48 -4.34
C HIS A 321 1.31 -11.61 -5.27
N THR A 322 2.13 -10.71 -4.72
CA THR A 322 3.08 -9.94 -5.53
C THR A 322 4.06 -10.85 -6.26
N ASP A 323 4.62 -11.84 -5.57
CA ASP A 323 5.54 -12.83 -6.14
C ASP A 323 4.87 -13.62 -7.28
N LEU A 324 3.66 -14.13 -7.03
CA LEU A 324 2.84 -14.83 -8.02
C LEU A 324 2.63 -14.00 -9.30
N LEU A 325 2.33 -12.70 -9.16
CA LEU A 325 2.13 -11.84 -10.33
C LEU A 325 3.43 -11.55 -11.08
N LEU A 326 4.57 -11.48 -10.38
CA LEU A 326 5.88 -11.35 -11.02
C LEU A 326 6.20 -12.61 -11.83
N GLU A 327 5.97 -13.80 -11.27
CA GLU A 327 6.14 -15.07 -11.98
C GLU A 327 5.27 -15.13 -13.24
N LEU A 328 3.98 -14.79 -13.14
CA LEU A 328 3.04 -14.79 -14.27
C LEU A 328 3.35 -13.70 -15.31
N GLY A 329 3.85 -12.55 -14.87
CA GLY A 329 4.20 -11.42 -15.74
C GLY A 329 5.49 -11.64 -16.54
N THR A 330 6.31 -12.61 -16.15
CA THR A 330 7.61 -12.88 -16.78
C THR A 330 7.44 -13.50 -18.19
N PRO A 331 8.22 -13.07 -19.21
CA PRO A 331 8.07 -13.56 -20.59
C PRO A 331 8.08 -15.09 -20.78
N ALA A 332 8.81 -15.82 -19.93
CA ALA A 332 8.86 -17.29 -19.96
C ALA A 332 7.54 -17.97 -19.55
N ALA A 333 6.76 -17.36 -18.65
CA ALA A 333 5.44 -17.87 -18.25
C ALA A 333 4.38 -17.66 -19.36
N ARG A 334 4.48 -16.54 -20.08
CA ARG A 334 3.59 -16.21 -21.22
C ARG A 334 3.69 -17.20 -22.39
N GLN A 335 4.84 -17.82 -22.60
CA GLN A 335 5.01 -18.84 -23.65
C GLN A 335 4.30 -20.15 -23.31
N ARG A 336 4.31 -20.59 -22.05
CA ARG A 336 3.63 -21.83 -21.62
C ARG A 336 2.10 -21.70 -21.64
N GLY A 337 1.56 -20.52 -21.29
CA GLY A 337 0.12 -20.26 -21.34
C GLY A 337 -0.46 -20.23 -22.77
N ARG A 338 0.33 -19.81 -23.77
CA ARG A 338 -0.09 -19.84 -25.18
C ARG A 338 -0.04 -21.24 -25.81
N SER A 339 0.86 -22.11 -25.35
CA SER A 339 0.96 -23.49 -25.83
C SER A 339 -0.23 -24.36 -25.41
N HIS A 340 -0.90 -24.04 -24.29
CA HIS A 340 -2.08 -24.78 -23.81
C HIS A 340 -3.42 -24.24 -24.32
N ALA A 341 -3.45 -23.05 -24.92
CA ALA A 341 -4.65 -22.48 -25.54
C ALA A 341 -4.84 -22.88 -27.01
N LEU A 342 -3.92 -23.68 -27.58
CA LEU A 342 -3.93 -24.16 -28.96
C LEU A 342 -3.85 -25.70 -29.05
N ALA A 343 -4.19 -26.42 -27.98
CA ALA A 343 -4.23 -27.88 -27.95
C ALA A 343 -5.66 -28.39 -27.74
#